data_AF-A0A8T6T2N6-F1
#
_entry.id   AF-A0A8T6T2N6-F1
#
_cell.length_a   1.000
_cell.length_b   1.000
_cell.length_c   1.000
_cell.angle_alpha   90.00
_cell.angle_beta   90.00
_cell.angle_gamma   90.00
#
_symmetry.space_group_name_H-M   'P 1'
#
loop_
_entity.id
_entity.type
_entity.pdbx_description
1 polymer ?
#
loop_
_entity_poly.entity_id
_entity_poly.type
_entity_poly.pdbx_seq_one_letter_code
_entity_poly.pdbx_strand_id
1 'polypeptide(L)'
;YRHATAVAVGLSLLLVGALVVLGRFVLGFYGEEFVEGYETMVLLGLAFALYAPAISAISILLTLDRPQRVMEATLARAAMFVVVSVALLPSMEETGLVIGVALSNVIASVWLTALAFREMGRAGSASSHGDEQVLAQAGQ
;
A
#
# COMPACT_ATOMS: atom_id res chain seq x y z
N TYR A 1 3.34 -15.15 2.07
CA TYR A 1 2.73 -13.83 2.35
C TYR A 1 3.43 -13.07 3.48
N ARG A 2 3.44 -13.56 4.73
CA ARG A 2 4.06 -12.86 5.89
C ARG A 2 5.52 -12.40 5.66
N HIS A 3 6.34 -13.21 5.01
CA HIS A 3 7.72 -12.85 4.67
C HIS A 3 7.79 -11.74 3.62
N ALA A 4 6.96 -11.78 2.58
CA ALA A 4 6.94 -10.76 1.53
C ALA A 4 6.50 -9.39 2.07
N THR A 5 5.47 -9.36 2.93
CA THR A 5 5.04 -8.13 3.60
C THR A 5 6.12 -7.58 4.55
N ALA A 6 6.80 -8.46 5.29
CA ALA A 6 7.88 -8.04 6.18
C ALA A 6 9.08 -7.47 5.40
N VAL A 7 9.45 -8.09 4.27
CA VAL A 7 10.51 -7.58 3.38
C VAL A 7 10.11 -6.24 2.77
N ALA A 8 8.87 -6.10 2.29
CA ALA A 8 8.39 -4.84 1.73
C ALA A 8 8.42 -3.71 2.76
N VAL A 9 7.92 -3.96 3.98
CA VAL A 9 7.97 -2.98 5.08
C VAL A 9 9.41 -2.66 5.47
N GLY A 10 10.27 -3.68 5.61
CA GLY A 10 11.69 -3.49 5.94
C GLY A 10 12.43 -2.63 4.92
N LEU A 11 12.21 -2.90 3.62
CA LEU A 11 12.79 -2.11 2.54
C LEU A 11 12.26 -0.68 2.54
N SER A 12 10.95 -0.48 2.74
CA SER A 12 10.36 0.85 2.81
C SER A 12 10.87 1.66 4.00
N LEU A 13 11.00 1.05 5.17
CA LEU A 13 11.59 1.71 6.35
C LEU A 13 13.06 2.04 6.14
N LEU A 14 13.82 1.18 5.46
CA LEU A 14 15.21 1.45 5.11
C LEU A 14 15.32 2.64 4.15
N LEU A 15 14.46 2.72 3.13
CA LEU A 15 14.41 3.86 2.20
C LEU A 15 14.03 5.16 2.92
N VAL A 16 13.05 5.12 3.82
CA VAL A 16 12.69 6.28 4.65
C VAL A 16 13.84 6.66 5.58
N GLY A 17 14.52 5.69 6.19
CA GLY A 17 15.71 5.94 7.02
C GLY A 17 16.83 6.60 6.22
N ALA A 18 17.10 6.12 5.00
CA ALA A 18 18.05 6.75 4.09
C ALA A 18 17.62 8.18 3.72
N LEU A 19 16.32 8.40 3.48
CA LEU A 19 15.76 9.72 3.23
C LEU A 19 15.96 10.66 4.43
N VAL A 20 15.79 10.16 5.65
CA VAL A 20 15.97 10.94 6.88
C VAL A 20 17.44 11.30 7.14
N VAL A 21 18.39 10.43 6.75
CA VAL A 21 19.82 10.68 6.97
C VAL A 21 20.43 11.52 5.85
N LEU A 22 20.10 11.20 4.59
CA LEU A 22 20.74 11.78 3.41
C LEU A 22 19.88 12.87 2.75
N GLY A 23 18.57 12.87 2.95
CA GLY A 23 17.66 13.71 2.17
C GLY A 23 17.94 15.20 2.31
N ARG A 24 18.20 15.68 3.53
CA ARG A 24 18.54 17.09 3.75
C ARG A 24 19.83 17.50 3.04
N PHE A 25 20.84 16.63 3.09
CA PHE A 25 22.13 16.86 2.42
C PHE A 25 21.98 16.86 0.90
N VAL A 26 21.21 15.90 0.35
CA VAL A 26 20.92 15.82 -1.08
C VAL A 26 20.19 17.07 -1.55
N LEU A 27 19.15 17.53 -0.84
CA LEU A 27 18.41 18.75 -1.18
C LEU A 27 19.29 20.00 -1.13
N GLY A 28 20.22 20.07 -0.18
CA GLY A 28 21.17 21.18 -0.07
C GLY A 28 22.09 21.34 -1.29
N PHE A 29 22.34 20.29 -2.08
CA PHE A 29 23.05 20.44 -3.36
C PHE A 29 22.26 21.17 -4.44
N TYR A 30 20.92 21.17 -4.34
CA TYR A 30 20.04 21.80 -5.31
C TYR A 30 19.67 23.24 -4.94
N GLY A 31 19.78 23.61 -3.65
CA GLY A 31 19.50 24.96 -3.14
C GLY A 31 18.89 24.93 -1.73
N GLU A 32 19.05 26.02 -0.97
CA GLU A 32 18.47 26.17 0.37
C GLU A 32 16.93 26.15 0.34
N GLU A 33 16.33 26.66 -0.74
CA GLU A 33 14.89 26.65 -0.98
C GLU A 33 14.28 25.24 -1.03
N PHE A 34 15.08 24.22 -1.39
CA PHE A 34 14.63 22.84 -1.41
C PHE A 34 14.69 22.19 -0.02
N VAL A 35 15.50 22.74 0.90
CA VAL A 35 15.63 22.24 2.27
C VAL A 35 14.37 22.55 3.09
N GLU A 36 13.65 23.64 2.78
CA GLU A 36 12.39 23.98 3.46
C GLU A 36 11.33 22.88 3.28
N GLY A 37 11.27 22.23 2.10
CA GLY A 37 10.34 21.13 1.82
C GLY A 37 10.73 19.77 2.41
N TYR A 38 11.87 19.68 3.12
CA TYR A 38 12.42 18.41 3.59
C TYR A 38 11.49 17.68 4.57
N GLU A 39 10.88 18.41 5.51
CA GLU A 39 9.99 17.81 6.51
C GLU A 39 8.76 17.19 5.86
N THR A 40 8.12 17.91 4.93
CA THR A 40 7.01 17.42 4.12
C THR A 40 7.40 16.18 3.33
N MET A 41 8.59 16.17 2.72
CA MET A 41 9.10 15.01 1.98
C MET A 41 9.29 13.78 2.89
N VAL A 42 9.84 13.95 4.09
CA VAL A 42 10.01 12.86 5.06
C VAL A 42 8.66 12.30 5.51
N LEU A 43 7.70 13.17 5.85
CA LEU A 43 6.37 12.75 6.26
C LEU A 43 5.64 12.02 5.13
N LEU A 44 5.79 12.49 3.89
CA LEU A 44 5.23 11.82 2.71
C LEU A 44 5.87 10.45 2.50
N GLY A 45 7.19 10.34 2.65
CA GLY A 45 7.92 9.08 2.60
C GLY A 45 7.41 8.07 3.64
N LEU A 46 7.20 8.51 4.88
CA LEU A 46 6.57 7.71 5.93
C LEU A 46 5.16 7.26 5.55
N ALA A 47 4.34 8.20 5.04
CA ALA A 47 2.99 7.89 4.59
C ALA A 47 2.98 6.83 3.47
N PHE A 48 3.94 6.86 2.54
CA PHE A 48 4.09 5.84 1.50
C PHE A 48 4.58 4.50 2.05
N ALA A 49 5.44 4.47 3.06
CA ALA A 49 5.85 3.24 3.71
C ALA A 49 4.68 2.45 4.31
N LEU A 50 3.63 3.15 4.80
CA LEU A 50 2.39 2.52 5.28
C LEU A 50 1.61 1.78 4.19
N TYR A 51 1.85 2.13 2.92
CA TYR A 51 1.22 1.47 1.77
C TYR A 51 1.98 0.21 1.30
N ALA A 52 3.19 -0.05 1.81
CA ALA A 52 4.02 -1.19 1.37
C ALA A 52 3.33 -2.56 1.47
N PRO A 53 2.55 -2.89 2.53
CA PRO A 53 1.80 -4.15 2.58
C PRO A 53 0.76 -4.29 1.46
N ALA A 54 0.15 -3.17 1.06
CA ALA A 54 -0.84 -3.13 -0.01
C ALA A 54 -0.25 -3.60 -1.35
N ILE A 55 1.02 -3.31 -1.62
CA ILE A 55 1.71 -3.72 -2.86
C ILE A 55 1.74 -5.25 -2.96
N SER A 56 2.08 -5.94 -1.86
CA SER A 56 2.06 -7.41 -1.82
C SER A 56 0.65 -7.97 -2.02
N ALA A 57 -0.36 -7.32 -1.44
CA ALA A 57 -1.76 -7.71 -1.60
C ALA A 57 -2.25 -7.53 -3.05
N ILE A 58 -1.85 -6.44 -3.70
CA ILE A 58 -2.15 -6.17 -5.11
C ILE A 58 -1.54 -7.25 -5.99
N SER A 59 -0.27 -7.60 -5.79
CA SER A 59 0.38 -8.68 -6.57
C SER A 59 -0.41 -9.97 -6.48
N ILE A 60 -0.88 -10.36 -5.29
CA ILE A 60 -1.70 -11.56 -5.12
C ILE A 60 -3.04 -11.46 -5.86
N LEU A 61 -3.75 -10.34 -5.72
CA LEU A 61 -5.04 -10.16 -6.38
C LEU A 61 -4.90 -10.21 -7.91
N LEU A 62 -3.79 -9.68 -8.45
CA LEU A 62 -3.48 -9.77 -9.88
C LEU A 62 -3.12 -11.20 -10.30
N THR A 63 -2.35 -11.94 -9.50
CA THR A 63 -2.05 -13.36 -9.76
C THR A 63 -3.29 -14.25 -9.71
N LEU A 64 -4.32 -13.87 -8.95
CA LEU A 64 -5.61 -14.57 -8.89
C LEU A 64 -6.62 -14.07 -9.94
N ASP A 65 -6.17 -13.31 -10.95
CA ASP A 65 -7.00 -12.72 -12.01
C ASP A 65 -8.17 -11.87 -11.47
N ARG A 66 -7.94 -11.11 -10.39
CA ARG A 66 -8.90 -10.16 -9.80
C ARG A 66 -8.49 -8.69 -9.97
N PRO A 67 -8.16 -8.20 -11.18
CA PRO A 67 -7.75 -6.81 -11.38
C PRO A 67 -8.85 -5.80 -11.02
N GLN A 68 -10.13 -6.17 -11.19
CA GLN A 68 -11.26 -5.31 -10.83
C GLN A 68 -11.24 -4.90 -9.35
N ARG A 69 -10.86 -5.83 -8.45
CA ARG A 69 -10.77 -5.55 -7.00
C ARG A 69 -9.64 -4.58 -6.68
N VAL A 70 -8.52 -4.68 -7.40
CA VAL A 70 -7.40 -3.74 -7.28
C VAL A 70 -7.82 -2.36 -7.76
N MET A 71 -8.54 -2.28 -8.88
CA MET A 71 -9.05 -1.03 -9.42
C MET A 71 -10.06 -0.36 -8.48
N GLU A 72 -11.03 -1.12 -7.95
CA GLU A 72 -12.01 -0.64 -6.95
C GLU A 72 -11.30 -0.03 -5.72
N ALA A 73 -10.34 -0.75 -5.15
CA ALA A 73 -9.60 -0.27 -3.98
C ALA A 73 -8.72 0.94 -4.29
N THR A 74 -8.14 1.01 -5.49
CA THR A 74 -7.30 2.15 -5.92
C THR A 74 -8.17 3.40 -6.15
N LEU A 75 -9.34 3.24 -6.77
CA LEU A 75 -10.30 4.34 -6.93
C LEU A 75 -10.81 4.83 -5.58
N ALA A 76 -11.14 3.92 -4.66
CA ALA A 76 -11.57 4.27 -3.32
C ALA A 76 -10.47 5.01 -2.54
N ARG A 77 -9.21 4.58 -2.67
CA ARG A 77 -8.05 5.28 -2.11
C ARG A 77 -7.93 6.70 -2.66
N ALA A 78 -8.01 6.86 -3.98
CA ALA A 78 -7.89 8.16 -4.63
C ALA A 78 -9.04 9.10 -4.21
N ALA A 79 -10.28 8.61 -4.18
CA ALA A 79 -11.43 9.37 -3.72
C ALA A 79 -11.26 9.81 -2.26
N MET A 80 -10.78 8.91 -1.39
CA MET A 80 -10.53 9.22 0.01
C MET A 80 -9.41 10.25 0.20
N PHE A 81 -8.32 10.13 -0.57
CA PHE A 81 -7.26 11.14 -0.59
C PHE A 81 -7.83 12.52 -0.94
N VAL A 82 -8.65 12.61 -1.99
CA VAL A 82 -9.26 13.87 -2.43
C VAL A 82 -10.19 14.42 -1.33
N VAL A 83 -11.08 13.59 -0.78
CA VAL A 83 -12.04 14.02 0.25
C VAL A 83 -11.33 14.53 1.50
N VAL A 84 -10.35 13.79 2.01
CA VAL A 84 -9.61 14.17 3.22
C VAL A 84 -8.75 15.40 2.95
N SER A 85 -8.05 15.44 1.82
CA SER A 85 -7.22 16.58 1.44
C SER A 85 -8.04 17.86 1.31
N VAL A 86 -9.16 17.83 0.58
CA VAL A 86 -10.03 19.00 0.41
C VAL A 86 -10.61 19.47 1.74
N ALA A 87 -10.92 18.56 2.66
CA ALA A 87 -11.42 18.91 3.99
C ALA A 87 -10.36 19.54 4.90
N LEU A 88 -9.09 19.11 4.78
CA LEU A 88 -7.99 19.55 5.66
C LEU A 88 -7.15 20.70 5.09
N LEU A 89 -7.16 20.90 3.77
CA LEU A 89 -6.38 21.95 3.10
C LEU A 89 -6.65 23.36 3.67
N PRO A 90 -7.90 23.76 3.99
CA PRO A 90 -8.18 25.11 4.50
C PRO A 90 -7.67 25.36 5.92
N SER A 91 -7.46 24.32 6.72
CA SER A 91 -7.07 24.44 8.13
C SER A 91 -5.62 24.07 8.41
N MET A 92 -5.00 23.26 7.57
CA MET A 92 -3.67 22.69 7.79
C MET A 92 -2.71 22.88 6.60
N GLU A 93 -3.12 23.64 5.58
CA GLU A 93 -2.32 23.90 4.37
C GLU A 93 -1.72 22.61 3.80
N GLU A 94 -0.42 22.58 3.50
CA GLU A 94 0.28 21.42 2.94
C GLU A 94 0.26 20.19 3.84
N THR A 95 0.20 20.38 5.17
CA THR A 95 0.12 19.27 6.13
C THR A 95 -1.19 18.49 5.95
N GLY A 96 -2.26 19.17 5.54
CA GLY A 96 -3.54 18.55 5.21
C GLY A 96 -3.42 17.53 4.06
N LEU A 97 -2.59 17.82 3.05
CA LEU A 97 -2.31 16.89 1.95
C LEU A 97 -1.58 15.64 2.43
N VAL A 98 -0.56 15.81 3.27
CA VAL A 98 0.24 14.71 3.84
C VAL A 98 -0.64 13.78 4.67
N ILE A 99 -1.52 14.34 5.51
CA ILE A 99 -2.48 13.56 6.31
C ILE A 99 -3.45 12.82 5.40
N GLY A 100 -3.93 13.46 4.33
CA GLY A 100 -4.76 12.82 3.31
C GLY A 100 -4.09 11.62 2.67
N VAL A 101 -2.81 11.73 2.31
CA VAL A 101 -2.02 10.61 1.77
C VAL A 101 -1.86 9.51 2.82
N ALA A 102 -1.49 9.84 4.06
CA ALA A 102 -1.28 8.86 5.12
C ALA A 102 -2.56 8.06 5.41
N LEU A 103 -3.69 8.74 5.61
CA LEU A 103 -4.96 8.09 5.93
C LEU A 103 -5.47 7.22 4.78
N SER A 104 -5.43 7.73 3.54
CA SER A 104 -5.84 6.96 2.37
C SER A 104 -4.95 5.73 2.16
N ASN A 105 -3.63 5.85 2.40
CA ASN A 105 -2.70 4.73 2.31
C ASN A 105 -2.97 3.66 3.37
N VAL A 106 -3.20 4.05 4.63
CA VAL A 106 -3.51 3.09 5.72
C VAL A 106 -4.79 2.33 5.41
N ILE A 107 -5.85 3.04 5.06
CA ILE A 107 -7.16 2.43 4.80
C ILE A 107 -7.09 1.50 3.59
N ALA A 108 -6.46 1.94 2.49
CA ALA A 108 -6.27 1.10 1.32
C ALA A 108 -5.41 -0.12 1.60
N SER A 109 -4.35 0.04 2.41
CA SER A 109 -3.45 -1.06 2.80
C SER A 109 -4.18 -2.14 3.60
N VAL A 110 -4.96 -1.73 4.60
CA VAL A 110 -5.80 -2.65 5.39
C VAL A 110 -6.83 -3.35 4.49
N TRP A 111 -7.53 -2.59 3.64
CA TRP A 111 -8.59 -3.12 2.79
C TRP A 111 -8.04 -4.10 1.73
N LEU A 112 -7.01 -3.72 0.98
CA LEU A 112 -6.38 -4.58 -0.03
C LEU A 112 -5.83 -5.86 0.60
N THR A 113 -5.16 -5.75 1.75
CA THR A 113 -4.65 -6.91 2.49
C THR A 113 -5.79 -7.86 2.88
N ALA A 114 -6.89 -7.31 3.41
CA ALA A 114 -8.07 -8.11 3.78
C ALA A 114 -8.71 -8.78 2.56
N LEU A 115 -8.82 -8.08 1.43
CA LEU A 115 -9.32 -8.64 0.16
C LEU A 115 -8.44 -9.79 -0.33
N ALA A 116 -7.12 -9.59 -0.35
CA ALA A 116 -6.18 -10.62 -0.79
C ALA A 116 -6.28 -11.89 0.07
N PHE A 117 -6.37 -11.77 1.40
CA PHE A 117 -6.57 -12.93 2.28
C PHE A 117 -7.88 -13.67 2.01
N ARG A 118 -8.97 -12.93 1.78
CA ARG A 118 -10.27 -13.53 1.46
C ARG A 118 -10.24 -14.30 0.14
N GLU A 119 -9.62 -13.75 -0.89
CA GLU A 119 -9.54 -14.42 -2.20
C GLU A 119 -8.59 -15.63 -2.19
N MET A 120 -7.45 -15.55 -1.49
CA MET A 120 -6.58 -16.72 -1.28
C MET A 120 -7.32 -17.86 -0.57
N GLY A 121 -8.11 -17.55 0.46
CA GLY A 121 -8.92 -18.54 1.17
C GLY A 121 -9.94 -19.24 0.26
N ARG A 122 -10.62 -18.47 -0.61
CA ARG A 122 -11.59 -19.03 -1.58
C ARG A 122 -10.91 -19.91 -2.63
N ALA A 123 -9.76 -19.49 -3.15
CA ALA A 123 -9.00 -20.27 -4.13
C ALA A 123 -8.52 -21.61 -3.55
N GLY A 124 -7.99 -21.61 -2.31
CA GLY A 124 -7.54 -22.83 -1.64
C GLY A 124 -8.67 -23.82 -1.32
N SER A 125 -9.87 -23.33 -0.97
CA SER A 125 -11.03 -24.21 -0.74
C SER A 125 -11.58 -24.84 -2.03
N ALA A 126 -11.41 -24.17 -3.18
CA ALA A 126 -11.89 -24.67 -4.46
C ALA A 126 -10.99 -25.78 -5.02
N SER A 127 -9.66 -25.69 -4.82
CA SER A 127 -8.73 -26.73 -5.25
C SER A 127 -8.91 -28.02 -4.44
N SER A 128 -9.15 -27.94 -3.12
CA SER A 128 -9.30 -29.15 -2.29
C SER A 128 -10.53 -29.99 -2.65
N HIS A 129 -11.63 -29.35 -3.08
CA HIS A 129 -12.84 -30.05 -3.52
C HIS A 129 -12.68 -30.68 -4.91
N GLY A 130 -11.89 -30.05 -5.80
CA GLY A 130 -11.58 -30.61 -7.11
C GLY A 130 -10.75 -31.89 -7.02
N ASP A 131 -9.74 -31.90 -6.14
CA ASP A 131 -8.85 -33.04 -5.96
C ASP A 131 -9.58 -34.25 -5.34
N GLU A 132 -10.49 -34.05 -4.39
CA GLU A 132 -11.33 -35.13 -3.84
C GLU A 132 -12.25 -35.75 -4.91
N GLN A 133 -12.81 -34.94 -5.82
CA GLN A 133 -13.66 -35.44 -6.90
C GLN A 133 -12.88 -36.21 -7.97
N VAL A 134 -11.67 -35.76 -8.31
CA VAL A 134 -10.79 -36.47 -9.26
C VAL A 134 -10.29 -37.78 -8.67
N LEU A 135 -9.93 -37.81 -7.38
CA LEU A 135 -9.54 -39.05 -6.69
C LEU A 135 -10.71 -40.02 -6.56
N ALA A 136 -11.92 -39.53 -6.32
CA ALA A 136 -13.12 -40.36 -6.29
C ALA A 136 -13.48 -40.95 -7.67
N GLN A 137 -13.17 -40.24 -8.77
CA GLN A 137 -13.38 -40.75 -10.13
C GLN A 137 -12.26 -41.66 -10.63
N ALA A 138 -11.02 -41.46 -10.19
CA ALA A 138 -9.89 -42.32 -10.56
C ALA A 138 -9.85 -43.66 -9.79
N GLY A 139 -10.64 -43.79 -8.72
CA GLY A 139 -10.82 -45.03 -7.95
C GLY A 139 -11.96 -45.94 -8.43
N GLN A 140 -12.64 -45.59 -9.53
CA GLN A 140 -13.63 -46.42 -10.24
C GLN A 140 -13.04 -46.96 -11.55
#